data_AF-A0A3L7N8G4-F1
#
_entry.id   AF-A0A3L7N8G4-F1
#
_cell.length_a   1.000
_cell.length_b   1.000
_cell.length_c   1.000
_cell.angle_alpha   90.00
_cell.angle_beta   90.00
_cell.angle_gamma   90.00
#
_symmetry.space_group_name_H-M   'P 1'
#
loop_
_entity.id
_entity.type
_entity.pdbx_description
1 polymer ?
#
loop_
_entity_poly.entity_id
_entity_poly.type
_entity_poly.pdbx_seq_one_letter_code
_entity_poly.pdbx_strand_id
1 'polypeptide(L)'
;LVHGSLLNRLPQWLAVIARSSFWSDIFEQPLWSDETATRLTAVTERAAMLLVPVSQHHGDDDAPEVSAPSLAELLESLLPMTGSQWDRRLQKLVRQCQQPAAVEVSKPKSLKKKPADEETAKDGESKKGESRDKQKLATSWESDASCVAILRSSLDADADLATLEWHSADSNLLLAAAGVPVLAGKWDWSVKLNGQVIPGPTTWKCSCWFLDPETVFVELEGEDSAPVKRVRQLLLAPRDRFAVMTDSVTVKDGTDQKIELTTSVPLVEGTLCAVDSVTRELSLIAGPRTVRVFPVWMEDDRVQHSLGSCREADGRLELSAVGQGGVTMPLALDWHPKRTESPADWARLTVTQVRRVVSSQEACGFRVRIGDHQVLIYRSLVKPVESRAVMGLHTWDETVYSRVPHKPGHLSPLVEVESPE
;
A
#
# COMPACT_ATOMS: atom_id res chain seq x y z
N LEU A 1 0.69 25.21 4.17
CA LEU A 1 0.21 24.54 2.94
C LEU A 1 0.73 23.12 3.00
N VAL A 2 -0.16 22.14 3.12
CA VAL A 2 0.21 20.71 3.22
C VAL A 2 0.28 20.15 1.79
N HIS A 3 1.43 19.63 1.39
CA HIS A 3 1.77 19.43 -0.03
C HIS A 3 1.00 18.29 -0.73
N GLY A 4 0.53 17.27 -0.01
CA GLY A 4 -0.21 16.14 -0.59
C GLY A 4 -1.47 16.58 -1.35
N SER A 5 -2.16 17.61 -0.85
CA SER A 5 -3.35 18.20 -1.51
C SER A 5 -3.11 18.73 -2.92
N LEU A 6 -1.83 18.91 -3.29
CA LEU A 6 -1.41 19.47 -4.56
C LEU A 6 -0.95 18.39 -5.55
N LEU A 7 -1.01 17.10 -5.22
CA LEU A 7 -0.56 16.03 -6.12
C LEU A 7 -1.40 15.97 -7.40
N ASN A 8 -2.73 16.14 -7.29
CA ASN A 8 -3.60 16.30 -8.45
C ASN A 8 -3.30 17.57 -9.27
N ARG A 9 -2.61 18.55 -8.67
CA ARG A 9 -2.19 19.80 -9.31
C ARG A 9 -0.71 19.81 -9.70
N LEU A 10 0.02 18.72 -9.44
CA LEU A 10 1.45 18.62 -9.66
C LEU A 10 1.84 18.93 -11.11
N PRO A 11 1.10 18.47 -12.15
CA PRO A 11 1.40 18.85 -13.53
C PRO A 11 1.37 20.37 -13.74
N GLN A 12 0.39 21.09 -13.20
CA GLN A 12 0.29 22.55 -13.38
C GLN A 12 1.48 23.28 -12.74
N TRP A 13 1.96 22.82 -11.57
CA TRP A 13 3.16 23.36 -10.93
C TRP A 13 4.43 23.07 -11.73
N LEU A 14 4.61 21.82 -12.14
CA LEU A 14 5.77 21.40 -12.93
C LEU A 14 5.80 22.06 -14.31
N ALA A 15 4.65 22.39 -14.91
CA ALA A 15 4.59 23.12 -16.18
C ALA A 15 5.19 24.53 -16.10
N VAL A 16 5.03 25.23 -14.97
CA VAL A 16 5.68 26.53 -14.76
C VAL A 16 7.18 26.35 -14.61
N ILE A 17 7.60 25.39 -13.79
CA ILE A 17 9.02 25.09 -13.54
C ILE A 17 9.73 24.64 -14.82
N ALA A 18 9.10 23.77 -15.62
CA ALA A 18 9.62 23.28 -16.88
C ALA A 18 9.88 24.42 -17.87
N ARG A 19 8.92 25.33 -18.03
CA ARG A 19 9.07 26.50 -18.90
C ARG A 19 10.17 27.43 -18.41
N SER A 20 10.25 27.70 -17.11
CA SER A 20 11.29 28.56 -16.56
C SER A 20 12.68 27.95 -16.72
N SER A 21 12.84 26.64 -16.46
CA SER A 21 14.10 25.92 -16.69
C SER A 21 14.50 25.90 -18.15
N PHE A 22 13.55 25.73 -19.07
CA PHE A 22 13.81 25.77 -20.51
C PHE A 22 14.34 27.15 -20.96
N TRP A 23 13.73 28.24 -20.51
CA TRP A 23 14.23 29.58 -20.83
C TRP A 23 15.60 29.88 -20.19
N SER A 24 15.81 29.41 -18.96
CA SER A 24 17.11 29.49 -18.28
C SER A 24 18.22 28.85 -19.09
N ASP A 25 17.97 27.66 -19.65
CA ASP A 25 18.90 26.94 -20.53
C ASP A 25 19.15 27.70 -21.84
N ILE A 26 18.09 28.15 -22.52
CA ILE A 26 18.20 28.92 -23.78
C ILE A 26 19.04 30.20 -23.61
N PHE A 27 18.86 30.91 -22.51
CA PHE A 27 19.56 32.18 -22.27
C PHE A 27 20.91 32.01 -21.55
N GLU A 28 21.31 30.77 -21.26
CA GLU A 28 22.52 30.44 -20.49
C GLU A 28 22.58 31.21 -19.15
N GLN A 29 21.43 31.47 -18.53
CA GLN A 29 21.30 32.19 -17.27
C GLN A 29 20.94 31.21 -16.16
N PRO A 30 21.72 31.09 -15.07
CA PRO A 30 21.37 30.20 -13.98
C PRO A 30 20.12 30.69 -13.26
N LEU A 31 19.03 29.92 -13.33
CA LEU A 31 17.80 30.22 -12.61
C LEU A 31 17.80 29.68 -11.17
N TRP A 32 18.49 28.57 -10.95
CA TRP A 32 18.46 27.81 -9.71
C TRP A 32 19.78 27.98 -8.95
N SER A 33 19.70 28.30 -7.66
CA SER A 33 20.82 28.08 -6.73
C SER A 33 21.03 26.57 -6.51
N ASP A 34 22.20 26.17 -6.02
CA ASP A 34 22.53 24.76 -5.71
C ASP A 34 21.46 24.09 -4.83
N GLU A 35 20.93 24.81 -3.84
CA GLU A 35 19.86 24.33 -2.98
C GLU A 35 18.55 24.11 -3.74
N THR A 36 18.13 25.08 -4.55
CA THR A 36 16.89 24.97 -5.34
C THR A 36 17.00 23.94 -6.45
N ALA A 37 18.18 23.78 -7.06
CA ALA A 37 18.46 22.73 -8.02
C ALA A 37 18.31 21.35 -7.36
N THR A 38 18.89 21.15 -6.18
CA THR A 38 18.75 19.91 -5.41
C THR A 38 17.28 19.59 -5.10
N ARG A 39 16.48 20.60 -4.71
CA ARG A 39 15.04 20.44 -4.48
C ARG A 39 14.29 20.11 -5.77
N LEU A 40 14.62 20.75 -6.88
CA LEU A 40 14.04 20.48 -8.19
C LEU A 40 14.32 19.04 -8.63
N THR A 41 15.56 18.57 -8.47
CA THR A 41 15.93 17.17 -8.72
C THR A 41 15.08 16.25 -7.86
N ALA A 42 15.02 16.46 -6.55
CA ALA A 42 14.23 15.63 -5.66
C ALA A 42 12.74 15.58 -6.06
N VAL A 43 12.11 16.72 -6.32
CA VAL A 43 10.70 16.78 -6.74
C VAL A 43 10.49 16.04 -8.07
N THR A 44 11.38 16.21 -9.04
CA THR A 44 11.28 15.56 -10.35
C THR A 44 11.44 14.04 -10.22
N GLU A 45 12.39 13.58 -9.41
CA GLU A 45 12.57 12.16 -9.11
C GLU A 45 11.34 11.54 -8.43
N ARG A 46 10.77 12.22 -7.42
CA ARG A 46 9.56 11.74 -6.72
C ARG A 46 8.31 11.80 -7.59
N ALA A 47 8.16 12.84 -8.42
CA ALA A 47 7.08 12.95 -9.38
C ALA A 47 7.11 11.80 -10.41
N ALA A 48 8.29 11.40 -10.86
CA ALA A 48 8.44 10.25 -11.75
C ALA A 48 8.00 8.92 -11.09
N MET A 49 8.11 8.79 -9.76
CA MET A 49 7.68 7.59 -9.03
C MET A 49 6.15 7.43 -8.99
N LEU A 50 5.39 8.52 -9.18
CA LEU A 50 3.92 8.52 -9.24
C LEU A 50 3.37 8.05 -10.59
N LEU A 51 4.22 7.93 -11.62
CA LEU A 51 3.77 7.57 -12.96
C LEU A 51 3.24 6.14 -13.03
N VAL A 52 2.10 6.02 -13.69
CA VAL A 52 1.51 4.77 -14.19
C VAL A 52 1.34 4.90 -15.70
N PRO A 53 1.40 3.79 -16.46
CA PRO A 53 0.97 3.73 -17.85
C PRO A 53 -0.35 4.45 -18.13
N VAL A 54 -0.46 5.10 -19.29
CA VAL A 54 -1.71 5.70 -19.76
C VAL A 54 -2.77 4.61 -19.95
N SER A 55 -4.00 4.89 -19.52
CA SER A 55 -5.13 3.98 -19.75
C SER A 55 -5.50 3.96 -21.23
N GLN A 56 -5.83 2.79 -21.78
CA GLN A 56 -6.41 2.71 -23.11
C GLN A 56 -7.84 3.25 -23.03
N HIS A 57 -8.06 4.51 -23.42
CA HIS A 57 -9.42 4.99 -23.64
C HIS A 57 -10.01 4.20 -24.84
N HIS A 58 -11.04 3.40 -24.59
CA HIS A 58 -11.96 3.02 -25.66
C HIS A 58 -12.75 4.28 -26.01
N GLY A 59 -12.44 4.83 -27.18
CA GLY A 59 -12.89 6.16 -27.59
C GLY A 59 -14.41 6.30 -27.66
N ASP A 60 -14.87 7.42 -27.15
CA ASP A 60 -15.85 8.28 -27.80
C ASP A 60 -15.63 9.68 -27.21
N ASP A 61 -14.90 10.55 -27.92
CA ASP A 61 -15.24 11.98 -27.97
C ASP A 61 -14.41 12.72 -29.04
N ASP A 62 -15.13 13.13 -30.09
CA ASP A 62 -14.70 14.03 -31.16
C ASP A 62 -14.68 15.50 -30.67
N ALA A 63 -13.80 15.81 -29.71
CA ALA A 63 -13.57 17.20 -29.29
C ALA A 63 -12.07 17.52 -29.19
N PRO A 64 -11.57 18.54 -29.90
CA PRO A 64 -10.20 19.03 -29.74
C PRO A 64 -10.14 19.91 -28.49
N GLU A 65 -10.20 19.32 -27.30
CA GLU A 65 -9.77 20.04 -26.10
C GLU A 65 -8.24 20.16 -26.12
N VAL A 66 -7.75 21.39 -25.94
CA VAL A 66 -6.33 21.65 -25.68
C VAL A 66 -6.02 21.09 -24.30
N SER A 67 -5.73 19.79 -24.24
CA SER A 67 -5.42 19.11 -22.99
C SER A 67 -4.17 19.73 -22.37
N ALA A 68 -4.23 20.01 -21.07
CA ALA A 68 -3.03 20.37 -20.30
C ALA A 68 -1.97 19.27 -20.46
N PRO A 69 -0.66 19.62 -20.46
CA PRO A 69 0.39 18.63 -20.61
C PRO A 69 0.34 17.62 -19.46
N SER A 70 0.48 16.35 -19.80
CA SER A 70 0.50 15.26 -18.83
C SER A 70 1.74 15.34 -17.95
N LEU A 71 1.69 14.69 -16.77
CA LEU A 71 2.86 14.61 -15.88
C LEU A 71 4.07 14.00 -16.61
N ALA A 72 3.86 12.99 -17.46
CA ALA A 72 4.92 12.34 -18.21
C ALA A 72 5.61 13.29 -19.21
N GLU A 73 4.85 14.08 -19.97
CA GLU A 73 5.39 15.07 -20.93
C GLU A 73 6.22 16.16 -20.23
N LEU A 74 5.76 16.61 -19.07
CA LEU A 74 6.48 17.59 -18.25
C LEU A 74 7.78 17.02 -17.70
N LEU A 75 7.75 15.78 -17.23
CA LEU A 75 8.94 15.10 -16.70
C LEU A 75 9.95 14.76 -17.80
N GLU A 76 9.51 14.41 -19.01
CA GLU A 76 10.38 14.20 -20.15
C GLU A 76 11.21 15.46 -20.49
N SER A 77 10.58 16.63 -20.35
CA SER A 77 11.25 17.92 -20.53
C SER A 77 12.16 18.28 -19.35
N LEU A 78 11.70 18.06 -18.11
CA LEU A 78 12.40 18.48 -16.89
C LEU A 78 13.62 17.63 -16.54
N LEU A 79 13.53 16.30 -16.67
CA LEU A 79 14.56 15.37 -16.18
C LEU A 79 15.97 15.69 -16.70
N PRO A 80 16.19 15.94 -18.02
CA PRO A 80 17.49 16.33 -18.55
C PRO A 80 18.11 17.55 -17.87
N MET A 81 17.28 18.47 -17.36
CA MET A 81 17.73 19.73 -16.74
C MET A 81 18.04 19.61 -15.25
N THR A 82 17.70 18.49 -14.59
CA THR A 82 17.83 18.35 -13.13
C THR A 82 19.18 17.85 -12.65
N GLY A 83 20.07 17.43 -13.54
CA GLY A 83 21.37 16.83 -13.17
C GLY A 83 21.24 15.53 -12.35
N SER A 84 20.06 14.88 -12.36
CA SER A 84 19.84 13.64 -11.62
C SER A 84 20.81 12.55 -12.08
N GLN A 85 21.47 11.89 -11.12
CA GLN A 85 22.26 10.70 -11.40
C GLN A 85 21.41 9.51 -11.91
N TRP A 86 20.08 9.61 -11.80
CA TRP A 86 19.10 8.60 -12.23
C TRP A 86 18.41 8.94 -13.55
N ASP A 87 18.77 10.05 -14.19
CA ASP A 87 18.11 10.62 -15.37
C ASP A 87 17.78 9.56 -16.44
N ARG A 88 18.76 8.78 -16.90
CA ARG A 88 18.52 7.72 -17.90
C ARG A 88 17.46 6.70 -17.51
N ARG A 89 17.41 6.33 -16.22
CA ARG A 89 16.45 5.34 -15.70
C ARG A 89 15.06 5.95 -15.59
N LEU A 90 14.97 7.21 -15.16
CA LEU A 90 13.70 7.94 -15.02
C LEU A 90 13.13 8.32 -16.39
N GLN A 91 13.95 8.77 -17.34
CA GLN A 91 13.51 9.00 -18.72
C GLN A 91 12.97 7.71 -19.36
N LYS A 92 13.62 6.56 -19.10
CA LYS A 92 13.09 5.27 -19.55
C LYS A 92 11.70 5.01 -18.96
N LEU A 93 11.52 5.21 -17.65
CA LEU A 93 10.22 5.05 -16.99
C LEU A 93 9.16 5.98 -17.61
N VAL A 94 9.48 7.27 -17.77
CA VAL A 94 8.58 8.26 -18.38
C VAL A 94 8.10 7.81 -19.76
N ARG A 95 9.04 7.43 -20.65
CA ARG A 95 8.70 6.93 -21.99
C ARG A 95 7.86 5.67 -21.98
N GLN A 96 8.13 4.75 -21.04
CA GLN A 96 7.32 3.54 -20.91
C GLN A 96 5.91 3.84 -20.39
N CYS A 97 5.75 4.83 -19.50
CA CYS A 97 4.44 5.21 -18.96
C CYS A 97 3.60 6.05 -19.93
N GLN A 98 4.19 6.63 -20.99
CA GLN A 98 3.43 7.23 -22.11
C GLN A 98 2.75 6.18 -23.00
N GLN A 99 3.11 4.90 -22.84
CA GLN A 99 2.49 3.79 -23.57
C GLN A 99 1.45 3.10 -22.69
N PRO A 100 0.42 2.46 -23.29
CA PRO A 100 -0.49 1.61 -22.56
C PRO A 100 0.21 0.49 -21.79
N ALA A 101 -0.39 0.07 -20.68
CA ALA A 101 0.13 -1.05 -19.91
C ALA A 101 0.21 -2.32 -20.78
N ALA A 102 1.34 -3.04 -20.68
CA ALA A 102 1.55 -4.28 -21.41
C ALA A 102 0.54 -5.35 -20.98
N VAL A 103 0.05 -6.16 -21.93
CA VAL A 103 -0.83 -7.29 -21.60
C VAL A 103 -0.08 -8.34 -20.77
N GLU A 104 1.16 -8.64 -21.13
CA GLU A 104 2.01 -9.55 -20.35
C GLU A 104 2.65 -8.85 -19.14
N VAL A 105 2.59 -9.51 -17.98
CA VAL A 105 3.21 -9.05 -16.73
C VAL A 105 4.62 -9.64 -16.63
N SER A 106 5.64 -8.81 -16.40
CA SER A 106 6.98 -9.35 -16.15
C SER A 106 7.02 -10.15 -14.84
N LYS A 107 7.80 -11.23 -14.79
CA LYS A 107 7.96 -11.99 -13.54
C LYS A 107 8.69 -11.13 -12.51
N PRO A 108 8.23 -11.10 -11.25
CA PRO A 108 8.98 -10.44 -10.18
C PRO A 108 10.41 -10.98 -10.12
N LYS A 109 11.40 -10.09 -10.03
CA LYS A 109 12.80 -10.49 -9.94
C LYS A 109 13.04 -11.14 -8.57
N SER A 110 13.48 -12.40 -8.54
CA SER A 110 13.94 -13.05 -7.31
C SER A 110 15.20 -12.36 -6.79
N LEU A 111 15.31 -12.06 -5.50
CA LEU A 111 16.63 -11.77 -4.93
C LEU A 111 17.51 -12.98 -5.14
N LYS A 112 18.77 -12.72 -5.50
CA LYS A 112 19.82 -13.71 -5.27
C LYS A 112 19.87 -13.90 -3.75
N LYS A 113 19.37 -15.04 -3.26
CA LYS A 113 19.65 -15.48 -1.89
C LYS A 113 21.17 -15.42 -1.73
N LYS A 114 21.68 -14.55 -0.86
CA LYS A 114 22.97 -14.84 -0.25
C LYS A 114 22.77 -16.16 0.50
N PRO A 115 23.65 -17.17 0.35
CA PRO A 115 23.54 -18.36 1.17
C PRO A 115 23.53 -17.94 2.63
N ALA A 116 22.53 -18.41 3.37
CA ALA A 116 22.49 -18.31 4.80
C ALA A 116 23.41 -19.41 5.34
N ASP A 117 24.71 -19.14 5.40
CA ASP A 117 25.67 -19.99 6.08
C ASP A 117 25.80 -19.50 7.52
N GLU A 118 25.39 -20.39 8.44
CA GLU A 118 25.97 -20.62 9.77
C GLU A 118 26.84 -19.51 10.37
N GLU A 119 26.23 -18.52 11.03
CA GLU A 119 26.91 -17.76 12.09
C GLU A 119 26.99 -18.61 13.36
N THR A 120 27.85 -19.62 13.32
CA THR A 120 28.53 -20.10 14.53
C THR A 120 29.78 -19.26 14.75
N ALA A 121 29.86 -18.66 15.94
CA ALA A 121 30.96 -17.83 16.41
C ALA A 121 32.35 -18.41 16.09
N LYS A 122 33.15 -17.66 15.31
CA LYS A 122 34.62 -17.65 15.40
C LYS A 122 35.16 -16.26 15.06
N ASP A 123 35.87 -15.70 16.04
CA ASP A 123 36.75 -14.55 15.91
C ASP A 123 37.75 -14.72 14.76
N GLY A 124 37.90 -13.67 13.96
CA GLY A 124 38.91 -13.61 12.89
C GLY A 124 38.79 -12.35 12.06
N GLU A 125 39.71 -11.42 12.28
CA GLU A 125 39.86 -10.15 11.56
C GLU A 125 39.69 -10.30 10.04
N SER A 126 38.68 -9.63 9.49
CA SER A 126 38.42 -9.55 8.05
C SER A 126 38.65 -8.13 7.55
N LYS A 127 39.65 -8.02 6.67
CA LYS A 127 40.11 -6.81 5.98
C LYS A 127 38.97 -6.06 5.28
N LYS A 128 38.89 -4.75 5.53
CA LYS A 128 38.10 -3.78 4.77
C LYS A 128 38.48 -3.80 3.29
N GLY A 129 37.64 -4.44 2.48
CA GLY A 129 37.49 -4.14 1.07
C GLY A 129 36.22 -3.33 0.88
N GLU A 130 36.35 -2.01 0.73
CA GLU A 130 35.24 -1.13 0.37
C GLU A 130 34.74 -1.49 -1.04
N SER A 131 33.73 -2.37 -1.11
CA SER A 131 32.91 -2.42 -2.32
C SER A 131 32.11 -1.11 -2.34
N ARG A 132 32.38 -0.25 -3.33
CA ARG A 132 31.51 0.89 -3.67
C ARG A 132 30.09 0.38 -3.83
N ASP A 133 29.29 0.55 -2.78
CA ASP A 133 27.87 0.27 -2.83
C ASP A 133 27.29 1.27 -3.82
N LYS A 134 26.93 0.80 -5.01
CA LYS A 134 26.25 1.65 -6.00
C LYS A 134 24.92 2.01 -5.35
N GLN A 135 24.84 3.23 -4.81
CA GLN A 135 23.61 3.83 -4.31
C GLN A 135 22.52 3.54 -5.35
N LYS A 136 21.36 3.04 -4.96
CA LYS A 136 20.22 2.83 -5.87
C LYS A 136 19.14 3.82 -5.49
N LEU A 137 18.51 4.44 -6.47
CA LEU A 137 17.28 5.20 -6.22
C LEU A 137 16.27 4.29 -5.53
N ALA A 138 15.82 4.68 -4.34
CA ALA A 138 14.76 3.98 -3.62
C ALA A 138 13.50 4.00 -4.48
N THR A 139 12.87 2.83 -4.66
CA THR A 139 11.63 2.70 -5.42
C THR A 139 10.43 3.16 -4.61
N SER A 140 10.56 3.22 -3.28
CA SER A 140 9.52 3.65 -2.37
C SER A 140 10.01 4.83 -1.53
N TRP A 141 9.08 5.65 -1.09
CA TRP A 141 9.37 6.91 -0.39
C TRP A 141 8.18 7.37 0.42
N GLU A 142 8.45 8.05 1.53
CA GLU A 142 7.48 8.61 2.44
C GLU A 142 7.91 10.03 2.83
N SER A 143 6.94 10.90 3.10
CA SER A 143 7.19 12.21 3.70
C SER A 143 6.01 12.70 4.53
N ASP A 144 6.24 12.79 5.84
CA ASP A 144 5.32 13.44 6.79
C ASP A 144 4.99 14.88 6.39
N ALA A 145 6.01 15.66 6.03
CA ALA A 145 5.84 17.05 5.62
C ALA A 145 4.96 17.21 4.36
N SER A 146 4.99 16.21 3.47
CA SER A 146 4.17 16.19 2.27
C SER A 146 2.86 15.41 2.45
N CYS A 147 2.73 14.66 3.54
CA CYS A 147 1.64 13.73 3.82
C CYS A 147 1.37 12.75 2.67
N VAL A 148 2.43 12.11 2.17
CA VAL A 148 2.36 11.13 1.09
C VAL A 148 3.34 9.98 1.30
N ALA A 149 2.89 8.77 0.96
CA ALA A 149 3.71 7.57 0.83
C ALA A 149 3.53 6.98 -0.57
N ILE A 150 4.64 6.53 -1.15
CA ILE A 150 4.74 5.85 -2.43
C ILE A 150 5.38 4.49 -2.17
N LEU A 151 4.60 3.42 -2.32
CA LEU A 151 5.02 2.03 -2.19
C LEU A 151 5.13 1.46 -3.61
N ARG A 152 6.35 1.23 -4.11
CA ARG A 152 6.56 0.78 -5.49
C ARG A 152 7.55 -0.38 -5.60
N SER A 153 7.23 -1.35 -6.45
CA SER A 153 8.06 -2.55 -6.63
C SER A 153 9.31 -2.33 -7.49
N SER A 154 9.28 -1.41 -8.46
CA SER A 154 10.39 -1.13 -9.36
C SER A 154 10.29 0.28 -9.98
N LEU A 155 11.27 0.68 -10.80
CA LEU A 155 11.16 1.87 -11.66
C LEU A 155 10.93 1.44 -13.13
N ASP A 156 10.08 0.44 -13.31
CA ASP A 156 9.59 0.01 -14.62
C ASP A 156 8.08 0.33 -14.69
N ALA A 157 7.52 0.42 -15.91
CA ALA A 157 6.11 0.79 -16.11
C ALA A 157 5.11 -0.24 -15.62
N ASP A 158 5.51 -1.51 -15.49
CA ASP A 158 4.69 -2.60 -14.94
C ASP A 158 4.91 -2.81 -13.43
N ALA A 159 5.41 -1.78 -12.75
CA ALA A 159 5.56 -1.80 -11.31
C ALA A 159 4.20 -1.95 -10.63
N ASP A 160 4.23 -2.64 -9.51
CA ASP A 160 3.17 -2.57 -8.52
C ASP A 160 3.36 -1.27 -7.77
N LEU A 161 2.29 -0.49 -7.66
CA LEU A 161 2.31 0.81 -7.05
C LEU A 161 1.12 0.94 -6.10
N ALA A 162 1.38 1.42 -4.90
CA ALA A 162 0.35 1.98 -4.06
C ALA A 162 0.79 3.37 -3.58
N THR A 163 -0.10 4.35 -3.66
CA THR A 163 0.14 5.66 -3.06
C THR A 163 -0.90 5.92 -1.99
N LEU A 164 -0.47 6.50 -0.88
CA LEU A 164 -1.34 6.93 0.20
C LEU A 164 -1.08 8.39 0.47
N GLU A 165 -2.11 9.22 0.42
CA GLU A 165 -2.06 10.64 0.73
C GLU A 165 -2.94 10.93 1.94
N TRP A 166 -2.49 11.76 2.88
CA TRP A 166 -3.21 11.97 4.15
C TRP A 166 -3.16 13.41 4.67
N HIS A 167 -3.07 14.36 3.76
CA HIS A 167 -2.92 15.80 4.07
C HIS A 167 -4.14 16.45 4.76
N SER A 168 -5.22 15.71 5.00
CA SER A 168 -6.46 16.18 5.62
C SER A 168 -7.11 15.06 6.45
N ALA A 169 -8.31 15.30 6.98
CA ALA A 169 -9.16 14.25 7.57
C ALA A 169 -9.42 13.09 6.58
N ASP A 170 -9.41 13.40 5.29
CA ASP A 170 -9.55 12.44 4.21
C ASP A 170 -8.17 11.94 3.76
N SER A 171 -8.09 10.65 3.46
CA SER A 171 -6.95 10.06 2.76
C SER A 171 -7.34 9.52 1.39
N ASN A 172 -6.41 9.61 0.44
CA ASN A 172 -6.58 9.11 -0.91
C ASN A 172 -5.64 7.93 -1.15
N LEU A 173 -6.15 6.92 -1.85
CA LEU A 173 -5.40 5.75 -2.28
C LEU A 173 -5.32 5.74 -3.80
N LEU A 174 -4.18 5.37 -4.35
CA LEU A 174 -4.08 4.73 -5.66
C LEU A 174 -3.48 3.36 -5.44
N LEU A 175 -4.08 2.32 -6.02
CA LEU A 175 -3.47 1.00 -6.14
C LEU A 175 -3.44 0.62 -7.61
N ALA A 176 -2.25 0.30 -8.12
CA ALA A 176 -2.03 -0.21 -9.45
C ALA A 176 -1.37 -1.59 -9.43
N ALA A 177 -2.05 -2.55 -10.07
CA ALA A 177 -1.57 -3.91 -10.25
C ALA A 177 -0.75 -4.00 -11.54
N ALA A 178 0.57 -4.20 -11.41
CA ALA A 178 1.47 -4.30 -12.55
C ALA A 178 1.29 -3.19 -13.61
N GLY A 179 1.28 -1.93 -13.16
CA GLY A 179 1.11 -0.74 -13.98
C GLY A 179 -0.33 -0.36 -14.34
N VAL A 180 -1.34 -1.12 -13.92
CA VAL A 180 -2.74 -0.78 -14.21
C VAL A 180 -3.46 -0.37 -12.93
N PRO A 181 -3.91 0.90 -12.82
CA PRO A 181 -4.76 1.35 -11.73
C PRO A 181 -6.03 0.49 -11.58
N VAL A 182 -6.35 0.08 -10.36
CA VAL A 182 -7.55 -0.72 -10.03
C VAL A 182 -8.43 -0.03 -9.00
N LEU A 183 -7.82 0.67 -8.03
CA LEU A 183 -8.48 1.46 -7.01
C LEU A 183 -7.87 2.86 -7.03
N ALA A 184 -8.70 3.90 -7.04
CA ALA A 184 -8.18 5.27 -7.06
C ALA A 184 -9.18 6.26 -6.45
N GLY A 185 -8.70 7.08 -5.52
CA GLY A 185 -9.45 8.19 -4.94
C GLY A 185 -9.60 8.07 -3.43
N LYS A 186 -10.65 8.71 -2.91
CA LYS A 186 -10.85 8.85 -1.47
C LYS A 186 -11.12 7.50 -0.80
N TRP A 187 -10.26 7.12 0.14
CA TRP A 187 -10.46 5.95 0.99
C TRP A 187 -11.30 6.36 2.19
N ASP A 188 -12.61 6.38 1.98
CA ASP A 188 -13.63 6.81 2.93
C ASP A 188 -13.74 5.86 4.12
N TRP A 189 -14.20 6.41 5.24
CA TRP A 189 -14.41 5.65 6.46
C TRP A 189 -15.61 6.23 7.25
N SER A 190 -16.31 5.38 8.00
CA SER A 190 -17.39 5.77 8.91
C SER A 190 -17.46 4.80 10.08
N VAL A 191 -17.57 5.34 11.29
CA VAL A 191 -17.73 4.54 12.51
C VAL A 191 -19.01 4.92 13.23
N LYS A 192 -19.75 3.90 13.65
CA LYS A 192 -20.81 4.04 14.65
C LYS A 192 -20.39 3.37 15.95
N LEU A 193 -20.58 4.09 17.04
CA LEU A 193 -20.37 3.61 18.41
C LEU A 193 -21.73 3.52 19.09
N ASN A 194 -22.16 2.32 19.48
CA ASN A 194 -23.51 2.06 20.01
C ASN A 194 -24.63 2.64 19.11
N GLY A 195 -24.45 2.55 17.79
CA GLY A 195 -25.39 3.07 16.78
C GLY A 195 -25.27 4.56 16.46
N GLN A 196 -24.46 5.32 17.20
CA GLN A 196 -24.23 6.74 16.95
C GLN A 196 -22.99 6.96 16.09
N VAL A 197 -23.13 7.70 14.99
CA VAL A 197 -22.00 8.06 14.12
C VAL A 197 -21.05 8.97 14.90
N ILE A 198 -19.75 8.63 14.90
CA ILE A 198 -18.70 9.50 15.44
C ILE A 198 -18.03 10.25 14.29
N PRO A 199 -17.61 11.52 14.48
CA PRO A 199 -16.88 12.27 13.46
C PRO A 199 -15.59 11.55 13.04
N GLY A 200 -15.19 11.70 11.77
CA GLY A 200 -13.88 11.24 11.28
C GLY A 200 -12.70 11.91 11.98
N PRO A 201 -11.46 11.44 11.76
CA PRO A 201 -10.30 12.04 12.40
C PRO A 201 -10.07 13.45 11.91
N THR A 202 -9.47 14.31 12.75
CA THR A 202 -9.20 15.70 12.36
C THR A 202 -8.08 15.75 11.33
N THR A 203 -7.07 14.91 11.53
CA THR A 203 -5.98 14.64 10.60
C THR A 203 -5.52 13.20 10.80
N TRP A 204 -4.74 12.70 9.86
CA TRP A 204 -3.96 11.48 10.03
C TRP A 204 -2.48 11.84 10.22
N LYS A 205 -1.74 11.00 10.92
CA LYS A 205 -0.27 11.00 10.94
C LYS A 205 0.27 9.66 10.49
N CYS A 206 1.47 9.65 9.90
CA CYS A 206 2.22 8.41 9.71
C CYS A 206 2.74 7.94 11.07
N SER A 207 2.23 6.83 11.59
CA SER A 207 2.73 6.22 12.83
C SER A 207 3.86 5.24 12.56
N CYS A 208 3.92 4.65 11.35
CA CYS A 208 4.97 3.72 10.97
C CYS A 208 5.23 3.78 9.45
N TRP A 209 6.50 3.87 9.08
CA TRP A 209 7.00 3.62 7.72
C TRP A 209 8.05 2.52 7.78
N PHE A 210 7.84 1.46 7.00
CA PHE A 210 8.77 0.34 6.93
C PHE A 210 9.09 0.01 5.47
N LEU A 211 10.39 -0.09 5.17
CA LEU A 211 10.91 -0.33 3.84
C LEU A 211 11.95 -1.44 3.88
N ASP A 212 11.60 -2.59 3.31
CA ASP A 212 12.45 -3.75 3.13
C ASP A 212 12.38 -4.24 1.66
N PRO A 213 13.41 -4.92 1.12
CA PRO A 213 13.34 -5.48 -0.23
C PRO A 213 12.19 -6.47 -0.48
N GLU A 214 11.63 -7.09 0.56
CA GLU A 214 10.49 -8.01 0.47
C GLU A 214 9.13 -7.29 0.59
N THR A 215 9.09 -6.18 1.33
CA THR A 215 7.84 -5.54 1.80
C THR A 215 8.02 -4.04 1.98
N VAL A 216 6.97 -3.29 1.64
CA VAL A 216 6.84 -1.88 2.00
C VAL A 216 5.54 -1.73 2.78
N PHE A 217 5.57 -0.99 3.88
CA PHE A 217 4.44 -0.86 4.78
C PHE A 217 4.33 0.58 5.28
N VAL A 218 3.09 1.07 5.35
CA VAL A 218 2.74 2.33 5.98
C VAL A 218 1.56 2.13 6.93
N GLU A 219 1.65 2.74 8.09
CA GLU A 219 0.55 2.84 9.06
C GLU A 219 0.22 4.31 9.30
N LEU A 220 -1.06 4.63 9.22
CA LEU A 220 -1.61 5.92 9.62
C LEU A 220 -2.44 5.76 10.88
N GLU A 221 -2.28 6.70 11.82
CA GLU A 221 -3.11 6.84 13.00
C GLU A 221 -3.95 8.12 12.91
N GLY A 222 -5.24 8.02 13.19
CA GLY A 222 -6.14 9.17 13.24
C GLY A 222 -5.91 10.00 14.49
N GLU A 223 -5.71 11.31 14.34
CA GLU A 223 -5.49 12.24 15.45
C GLU A 223 -6.77 13.02 15.77
N ASP A 224 -7.32 12.74 16.95
CA ASP A 224 -8.50 13.42 17.51
C ASP A 224 -8.70 13.06 19.00
N SER A 225 -9.70 13.69 19.61
CA SER A 225 -10.17 13.40 20.97
C SER A 225 -11.30 12.36 21.00
N ALA A 226 -11.52 11.59 19.93
CA ALA A 226 -12.59 10.61 19.89
C ALA A 226 -12.30 9.46 20.89
N PRO A 227 -13.34 8.78 21.40
CA PRO A 227 -13.20 7.67 22.34
C PRO A 227 -12.65 6.38 21.69
N VAL A 228 -12.12 6.46 20.46
CA VAL A 228 -11.59 5.33 19.72
C VAL A 228 -10.20 5.63 19.16
N LYS A 229 -9.32 4.62 19.10
CA LYS A 229 -8.11 4.60 18.27
C LYS A 229 -8.50 4.18 16.86
N ARG A 230 -7.91 4.82 15.85
CA ARG A 230 -8.22 4.63 14.42
C ARG A 230 -6.92 4.38 13.69
N VAL A 231 -6.80 3.24 13.04
CA VAL A 231 -5.56 2.83 12.38
C VAL A 231 -5.88 2.36 10.98
N ARG A 232 -5.10 2.85 10.02
CA ARG A 232 -5.11 2.42 8.63
C ARG A 232 -3.74 1.88 8.28
N GLN A 233 -3.69 0.71 7.66
CA GLN A 233 -2.45 0.08 7.23
C GLN A 233 -2.52 -0.26 5.76
N LEU A 234 -1.40 -0.08 5.08
CA LEU A 234 -1.21 -0.52 3.71
C LEU A 234 0.14 -1.23 3.61
N LEU A 235 0.08 -2.52 3.30
CA LEU A 235 1.23 -3.35 2.99
C LEU A 235 1.25 -3.62 1.49
N LEU A 236 2.41 -3.44 0.86
CA LEU A 236 2.73 -3.96 -0.46
C LEU A 236 3.86 -4.97 -0.31
N ALA A 237 3.70 -6.17 -0.86
CA ALA A 237 4.75 -7.17 -1.01
C ALA A 237 5.15 -7.24 -2.49
N PRO A 238 6.09 -6.37 -2.95
CA PRO A 238 6.47 -6.21 -4.35
C PRO A 238 6.74 -7.50 -5.11
N ARG A 239 7.31 -8.50 -4.44
CA ARG A 239 7.71 -9.74 -5.10
C ARG A 239 6.63 -10.78 -5.18
N ASP A 240 5.65 -10.65 -4.30
CA ASP A 240 4.51 -11.51 -4.30
C ASP A 240 3.40 -10.95 -5.19
N ARG A 241 3.46 -9.68 -5.63
CA ARG A 241 2.32 -9.02 -6.31
C ARG A 241 1.05 -9.17 -5.48
N PHE A 242 1.21 -8.79 -4.22
CA PHE A 242 0.25 -8.97 -3.15
C PHE A 242 0.24 -7.70 -2.30
N ALA A 243 -0.93 -7.29 -1.85
CA ALA A 243 -1.11 -6.18 -0.92
C ALA A 243 -2.12 -6.53 0.16
N VAL A 244 -2.02 -5.85 1.30
CA VAL A 244 -3.05 -5.87 2.34
C VAL A 244 -3.41 -4.45 2.70
N MET A 245 -4.71 -4.16 2.66
CA MET A 245 -5.30 -2.93 3.20
C MET A 245 -6.02 -3.29 4.48
N THR A 246 -5.75 -2.59 5.58
CA THR A 246 -6.40 -2.89 6.87
C THR A 246 -6.88 -1.61 7.51
N ASP A 247 -8.17 -1.53 7.81
CA ASP A 247 -8.72 -0.53 8.73
C ASP A 247 -9.02 -1.18 10.09
N SER A 248 -8.64 -0.51 11.18
CA SER A 248 -8.91 -0.95 12.54
C SER A 248 -9.43 0.18 13.42
N VAL A 249 -10.35 -0.18 14.32
CA VAL A 249 -10.92 0.72 15.33
C VAL A 249 -10.94 0.01 16.65
N THR A 250 -10.48 0.67 17.70
CA THR A 250 -10.55 0.16 19.08
C THR A 250 -11.08 1.24 20.00
N VAL A 251 -11.99 0.93 20.92
CA VAL A 251 -12.37 1.85 22.00
C VAL A 251 -11.18 2.07 22.94
N LYS A 252 -10.90 3.32 23.31
CA LYS A 252 -9.82 3.67 24.23
C LYS A 252 -10.13 3.22 25.66
N ASP A 253 -11.38 3.40 26.08
CA ASP A 253 -11.87 3.07 27.43
C ASP A 253 -13.02 2.05 27.40
N GLY A 254 -12.77 0.85 27.92
CA GLY A 254 -13.75 -0.23 27.99
C GLY A 254 -13.82 -1.09 26.72
N THR A 255 -14.50 -2.24 26.83
CA THR A 255 -14.52 -3.26 25.77
C THR A 255 -15.91 -3.69 25.32
N ASP A 256 -16.97 -3.27 26.01
CA ASP A 256 -18.33 -3.75 25.74
C ASP A 256 -19.12 -2.92 24.71
N GLN A 257 -18.53 -1.83 24.21
CA GLN A 257 -19.24 -0.94 23.30
C GLN A 257 -19.31 -1.53 21.89
N LYS A 258 -20.49 -1.49 21.27
CA LYS A 258 -20.68 -1.96 19.90
C LYS A 258 -20.04 -0.98 18.91
N ILE A 259 -19.17 -1.49 18.05
CA ILE A 259 -18.58 -0.75 16.93
C ILE A 259 -19.16 -1.28 15.62
N GLU A 260 -19.56 -0.38 14.74
CA GLU A 260 -19.81 -0.67 13.33
C GLU A 260 -18.85 0.18 12.51
N LEU A 261 -17.95 -0.47 11.76
CA LEU A 261 -17.00 0.20 10.86
C LEU A 261 -17.43 -0.05 9.42
N THR A 262 -17.51 1.01 8.64
CA THR A 262 -17.68 0.96 7.19
C THR A 262 -16.53 1.70 6.54
N THR A 263 -15.92 1.13 5.51
CA THR A 263 -14.84 1.76 4.74
C THR A 263 -15.08 1.52 3.26
N SER A 264 -14.67 2.43 2.41
CA SER A 264 -14.80 2.24 0.97
C SER A 264 -13.72 2.94 0.18
N VAL A 265 -13.42 2.40 -0.99
CA VAL A 265 -12.47 2.98 -1.94
C VAL A 265 -13.05 2.91 -3.35
N PRO A 266 -12.98 3.98 -4.16
CA PRO A 266 -13.47 3.94 -5.53
C PRO A 266 -12.67 2.96 -6.38
N LEU A 267 -13.39 2.22 -7.22
CA LEU A 267 -12.83 1.51 -8.34
C LEU A 267 -12.44 2.53 -9.43
N VAL A 268 -11.37 2.25 -10.16
CA VAL A 268 -11.06 3.02 -11.37
C VAL A 268 -12.17 2.81 -12.40
N GLU A 269 -12.55 3.86 -13.12
CA GLU A 269 -13.57 3.78 -14.16
C GLU A 269 -13.31 2.64 -15.15
N GLY A 270 -14.36 1.89 -15.49
CA GLY A 270 -14.26 0.70 -16.34
C GLY A 270 -13.80 -0.58 -15.62
N THR A 271 -13.47 -0.52 -14.33
CA THR A 271 -13.17 -1.73 -13.54
C THR A 271 -14.45 -2.51 -13.27
N LEU A 272 -14.48 -3.79 -13.66
CA LEU A 272 -15.58 -4.70 -13.35
C LEU A 272 -15.31 -5.43 -12.04
N CYS A 273 -16.36 -5.69 -11.25
CA CYS A 273 -16.29 -6.52 -10.06
C CYS A 273 -17.10 -7.80 -10.27
N ALA A 274 -16.42 -8.94 -10.28
CA ALA A 274 -17.04 -10.26 -10.30
C ALA A 274 -16.99 -10.87 -8.90
N VAL A 275 -18.09 -11.51 -8.48
CA VAL A 275 -18.21 -12.14 -7.17
C VAL A 275 -18.13 -13.65 -7.33
N ASP A 276 -17.34 -14.32 -6.51
CA ASP A 276 -17.30 -15.79 -6.53
C ASP A 276 -18.60 -16.39 -5.99
N SER A 277 -19.06 -17.46 -6.63
CA SER A 277 -20.34 -18.09 -6.32
C SER A 277 -20.33 -18.95 -5.05
N VAL A 278 -19.16 -19.42 -4.63
CA VAL A 278 -18.99 -20.36 -3.51
C VAL A 278 -18.44 -19.64 -2.27
N THR A 279 -17.42 -18.82 -2.47
CA THR A 279 -16.67 -18.12 -1.42
C THR A 279 -16.96 -16.62 -1.44
N ARG A 280 -16.52 -15.88 -0.42
CA ARG A 280 -16.60 -14.40 -0.40
C ARG A 280 -15.52 -13.69 -1.21
N GLU A 281 -14.81 -14.40 -2.09
CA GLU A 281 -13.82 -13.80 -2.98
C GLU A 281 -14.50 -12.86 -3.99
N LEU A 282 -13.81 -11.76 -4.33
CA LEU A 282 -14.15 -10.92 -5.47
C LEU A 282 -12.98 -10.87 -6.47
N SER A 283 -13.27 -10.59 -7.72
CA SER A 283 -12.29 -10.32 -8.76
C SER A 283 -12.53 -8.93 -9.35
N LEU A 284 -11.55 -8.04 -9.21
CA LEU A 284 -11.54 -6.73 -9.86
C LEU A 284 -10.81 -6.86 -11.21
N ILE A 285 -11.50 -6.52 -12.29
CA ILE A 285 -10.99 -6.65 -13.66
C ILE A 285 -10.86 -5.26 -14.25
N ALA A 286 -9.63 -4.77 -14.38
CA ALA A 286 -9.31 -3.46 -14.97
C ALA A 286 -8.37 -3.66 -16.17
N GLY A 287 -8.89 -3.43 -17.38
CA GLY A 287 -8.15 -3.67 -18.62
C GLY A 287 -7.52 -5.08 -18.67
N PRO A 288 -6.19 -5.22 -18.82
CA PRO A 288 -5.51 -6.52 -18.88
C PRO A 288 -5.17 -7.11 -17.51
N ARG A 289 -5.75 -6.61 -16.41
CA ARG A 289 -5.45 -7.07 -15.05
C ARG A 289 -6.68 -7.58 -14.33
N THR A 290 -6.48 -8.72 -13.67
CA THR A 290 -7.41 -9.26 -12.69
C THR A 290 -6.73 -9.26 -11.33
N VAL A 291 -7.36 -8.63 -10.36
CA VAL A 291 -6.96 -8.63 -8.95
C VAL A 291 -7.99 -9.43 -8.17
N ARG A 292 -7.54 -10.51 -7.53
CA ARG A 292 -8.35 -11.29 -6.59
C ARG A 292 -8.37 -10.58 -5.26
N VAL A 293 -9.53 -10.50 -4.64
CA VAL A 293 -9.80 -9.73 -3.42
C VAL A 293 -10.41 -10.65 -2.38
N PHE A 294 -9.76 -10.73 -1.22
CA PHE A 294 -10.14 -11.62 -0.12
C PHE A 294 -10.48 -10.78 1.11
N PRO A 295 -11.75 -10.78 1.56
CA PRO A 295 -12.14 -10.11 2.79
C PRO A 295 -11.77 -10.95 4.02
N VAL A 296 -10.51 -10.89 4.40
CA VAL A 296 -9.86 -11.84 5.33
C VAL A 296 -10.45 -11.79 6.76
N TRP A 297 -11.17 -10.71 7.13
CA TRP A 297 -11.87 -10.65 8.44
C TRP A 297 -13.14 -11.50 8.50
N MET A 298 -13.66 -11.91 7.35
CA MET A 298 -14.79 -12.83 7.23
C MET A 298 -14.27 -14.24 6.93
N GLU A 299 -15.00 -15.26 7.35
CA GLU A 299 -14.73 -16.63 6.90
C GLU A 299 -14.98 -16.74 5.40
N ASP A 300 -14.28 -17.66 4.72
CA ASP A 300 -14.39 -17.83 3.28
C ASP A 300 -15.77 -18.36 2.83
N ASP A 301 -16.32 -19.32 3.58
CA ASP A 301 -17.56 -20.02 3.28
C ASP A 301 -18.82 -19.17 3.53
N ARG A 302 -19.56 -18.90 2.45
CA ARG A 302 -20.82 -18.14 2.46
C ARG A 302 -21.92 -18.71 3.35
N VAL A 303 -21.88 -20.01 3.67
CA VAL A 303 -22.86 -20.66 4.56
C VAL A 303 -22.78 -20.12 5.98
N GLN A 304 -21.60 -19.69 6.42
CA GLN A 304 -21.44 -19.10 7.74
C GLN A 304 -21.97 -17.66 7.76
N HIS A 305 -22.76 -17.30 8.76
CA HIS A 305 -23.16 -15.90 8.94
C HIS A 305 -21.94 -15.02 9.22
N SER A 306 -21.77 -13.95 8.44
CA SER A 306 -20.71 -12.95 8.66
C SER A 306 -21.25 -11.71 9.36
N LEU A 307 -20.48 -11.18 10.32
CA LEU A 307 -20.73 -9.89 10.96
C LEU A 307 -20.12 -8.75 10.13
N GLY A 308 -20.52 -8.66 8.86
CA GLY A 308 -19.94 -7.73 7.89
C GLY A 308 -20.23 -8.08 6.44
N SER A 309 -19.75 -7.25 5.54
CA SER A 309 -19.87 -7.43 4.09
C SER A 309 -18.68 -6.85 3.34
N CYS A 310 -18.40 -7.40 2.15
CA CYS A 310 -17.46 -6.85 1.18
C CYS A 310 -18.13 -6.95 -0.19
N ARG A 311 -18.36 -5.82 -0.85
CA ARG A 311 -19.12 -5.77 -2.11
C ARG A 311 -18.73 -4.55 -2.93
N GLU A 312 -18.97 -4.61 -4.22
CA GLU A 312 -19.02 -3.41 -5.05
C GLU A 312 -20.40 -2.74 -4.91
N ALA A 313 -20.41 -1.42 -4.78
CA ALA A 313 -21.59 -0.58 -4.82
C ALA A 313 -21.22 0.80 -5.36
N ASP A 314 -21.97 1.27 -6.36
CA ASP A 314 -21.82 2.60 -6.97
C ASP A 314 -20.38 2.93 -7.42
N GLY A 315 -19.68 1.95 -8.01
CA GLY A 315 -18.31 2.10 -8.47
C GLY A 315 -17.28 2.12 -7.32
N ARG A 316 -17.65 1.61 -6.15
CA ARG A 316 -16.79 1.59 -4.96
C ARG A 316 -16.74 0.19 -4.38
N LEU A 317 -15.58 -0.22 -3.89
CA LEU A 317 -15.46 -1.39 -3.04
C LEU A 317 -15.81 -0.98 -1.61
N GLU A 318 -16.98 -1.42 -1.11
CA GLU A 318 -17.46 -1.17 0.25
C GLU A 318 -17.21 -2.37 1.16
N LEU A 319 -16.64 -2.10 2.33
CA LEU A 319 -16.37 -3.07 3.37
C LEU A 319 -17.10 -2.63 4.65
N SER A 320 -17.71 -3.58 5.35
CA SER A 320 -18.30 -3.33 6.66
C SER A 320 -18.02 -4.47 7.63
N ALA A 321 -17.88 -4.13 8.91
CA ALA A 321 -17.77 -5.09 9.99
C ALA A 321 -18.39 -4.55 11.29
N VAL A 322 -18.83 -5.47 12.13
CA VAL A 322 -19.36 -5.19 13.47
C VAL A 322 -18.50 -5.91 14.50
N GLY A 323 -18.19 -5.22 15.59
CA GLY A 323 -17.47 -5.77 16.73
C GLY A 323 -17.92 -5.19 18.06
N GLN A 324 -17.34 -5.69 19.13
CA GLN A 324 -17.45 -5.15 20.48
C GLN A 324 -16.06 -4.73 20.90
N GLY A 325 -15.87 -3.50 21.37
CA GLY A 325 -14.59 -2.97 21.84
C GLY A 325 -13.54 -2.73 20.75
N GLY A 326 -13.49 -3.55 19.69
CA GLY A 326 -12.62 -3.37 18.54
C GLY A 326 -13.06 -4.12 17.29
N VAL A 327 -12.60 -3.63 16.13
CA VAL A 327 -12.83 -4.19 14.79
C VAL A 327 -11.54 -4.05 13.98
N THR A 328 -11.17 -5.09 13.23
CA THR A 328 -10.06 -5.10 12.27
C THR A 328 -10.51 -5.75 10.97
N MET A 329 -10.34 -5.05 9.84
CA MET A 329 -10.76 -5.51 8.51
C MET A 329 -9.61 -5.60 7.51
N PRO A 330 -8.78 -6.65 7.54
CA PRO A 330 -7.79 -6.90 6.49
C PRO A 330 -8.44 -7.32 5.18
N LEU A 331 -8.16 -6.60 4.12
CA LEU A 331 -8.50 -6.92 2.75
C LEU A 331 -7.20 -7.30 2.02
N ALA A 332 -7.06 -8.57 1.66
CA ALA A 332 -5.92 -9.04 0.89
C ALA A 332 -6.22 -8.95 -0.61
N LEU A 333 -5.24 -8.49 -1.39
CA LEU A 333 -5.33 -8.33 -2.84
C LEU A 333 -4.18 -9.09 -3.51
N ASP A 334 -4.50 -9.91 -4.51
CA ASP A 334 -3.53 -10.75 -5.23
C ASP A 334 -3.68 -10.60 -6.74
N TRP A 335 -2.59 -10.32 -7.43
CA TRP A 335 -2.56 -10.25 -8.90
C TRP A 335 -1.33 -10.95 -9.47
N HIS A 336 -0.87 -11.99 -8.77
CA HIS A 336 0.29 -12.75 -9.23
C HIS A 336 -0.12 -13.68 -10.38
N PRO A 337 0.58 -13.66 -11.54
CA PRO A 337 0.12 -14.37 -12.75
C PRO A 337 0.09 -15.90 -12.60
N LYS A 338 0.84 -16.46 -11.64
CA LYS A 338 0.77 -17.92 -11.34
C LYS A 338 -0.38 -18.30 -10.40
N ARG A 339 -1.05 -17.33 -9.78
CA ARG A 339 -2.07 -17.55 -8.75
C ARG A 339 -3.48 -17.17 -9.20
N THR A 340 -3.65 -16.74 -10.44
CA THR A 340 -4.95 -16.36 -11.03
C THR A 340 -6.01 -17.43 -10.81
N GLU A 341 -5.67 -18.72 -11.00
CA GLU A 341 -6.61 -19.84 -10.80
C GLU A 341 -6.22 -20.73 -9.61
N SER A 342 -5.28 -20.31 -8.76
CA SER A 342 -4.90 -21.11 -7.60
C SER A 342 -6.04 -21.17 -6.58
N PRO A 343 -6.29 -22.34 -5.96
CA PRO A 343 -7.30 -22.42 -4.91
C PRO A 343 -6.91 -21.49 -3.76
N ALA A 344 -7.91 -20.82 -3.19
CA ALA A 344 -7.71 -19.96 -2.04
C ALA A 344 -8.63 -20.36 -0.88
N ASP A 345 -8.15 -20.15 0.33
CA ASP A 345 -8.94 -20.17 1.55
C ASP A 345 -8.39 -19.14 2.52
N TRP A 346 -9.23 -18.69 3.44
CA TRP A 346 -8.80 -17.84 4.54
C TRP A 346 -9.68 -18.10 5.75
N ALA A 347 -9.11 -17.86 6.92
CA ALA A 347 -9.79 -18.13 8.17
C ALA A 347 -9.30 -17.17 9.25
N ARG A 348 -10.18 -16.91 10.21
CA ARG A 348 -9.80 -16.30 11.48
C ARG A 348 -9.07 -17.33 12.34
N LEU A 349 -8.02 -16.88 13.00
CA LEU A 349 -7.19 -17.71 13.88
C LEU A 349 -7.47 -17.41 15.34
N THR A 350 -7.34 -18.44 16.17
CA THR A 350 -7.34 -18.29 17.63
C THR A 350 -6.05 -17.61 18.07
N VAL A 351 -6.19 -16.47 18.74
CA VAL A 351 -5.09 -15.81 19.46
C VAL A 351 -5.16 -16.22 20.93
N THR A 352 -4.01 -16.49 21.54
CA THR A 352 -3.94 -16.86 22.96
C THR A 352 -2.94 -16.00 23.72
N GLN A 353 -3.18 -15.83 25.01
CA GLN A 353 -2.32 -15.12 25.96
C GLN A 353 -2.42 -15.82 27.30
N VAL A 354 -1.29 -16.24 27.89
CA VAL A 354 -1.26 -16.90 29.22
C VAL A 354 -2.29 -18.04 29.31
N ARG A 355 -2.32 -18.93 28.30
CA ARG A 355 -3.25 -20.08 28.19
C ARG A 355 -4.76 -19.70 28.12
N ARG A 356 -5.09 -18.43 27.91
CA ARG A 356 -6.45 -17.95 27.64
C ARG A 356 -6.62 -17.63 26.16
N VAL A 357 -7.79 -17.93 25.59
CA VAL A 357 -8.18 -17.39 24.29
C VAL A 357 -8.44 -15.89 24.42
N VAL A 358 -7.74 -15.10 23.61
CA VAL A 358 -7.90 -13.66 23.54
C VAL A 358 -9.13 -13.35 22.69
N SER A 359 -9.95 -12.41 23.15
CA SER A 359 -11.15 -12.01 22.44
C SER A 359 -10.83 -11.10 21.26
N SER A 360 -11.76 -11.01 20.29
CA SER A 360 -11.61 -10.22 19.07
C SER A 360 -11.33 -8.74 19.29
N GLN A 361 -11.75 -8.22 20.44
CA GLN A 361 -11.59 -6.82 20.85
C GLN A 361 -10.18 -6.52 21.37
N GLU A 362 -9.44 -7.56 21.76
CA GLU A 362 -8.09 -7.44 22.33
C GLU A 362 -7.03 -7.72 21.26
N ALA A 363 -7.25 -8.74 20.42
CA ALA A 363 -6.39 -9.08 19.30
C ALA A 363 -7.14 -9.91 18.24
N CYS A 364 -6.64 -9.86 17.02
CA CYS A 364 -7.09 -10.69 15.91
C CYS A 364 -5.90 -11.35 15.21
N GLY A 365 -6.10 -12.58 14.78
CA GLY A 365 -5.18 -13.29 13.90
C GLY A 365 -5.96 -13.82 12.70
N PHE A 366 -5.35 -13.78 11.53
CA PHE A 366 -5.95 -14.25 10.29
C PHE A 366 -4.91 -14.93 9.41
N ARG A 367 -5.40 -15.79 8.52
CA ARG A 367 -4.59 -16.48 7.54
C ARG A 367 -5.26 -16.37 6.19
N VAL A 368 -4.51 -16.01 5.16
CA VAL A 368 -4.92 -16.15 3.77
C VAL A 368 -3.95 -17.08 3.06
N ARG A 369 -4.48 -18.05 2.32
CA ARG A 369 -3.72 -19.00 1.51
C ARG A 369 -4.23 -18.96 0.08
N ILE A 370 -3.31 -18.86 -0.88
CA ILE A 370 -3.56 -18.81 -2.32
C ILE A 370 -2.55 -19.75 -2.99
N GLY A 371 -2.96 -20.98 -3.25
CA GLY A 371 -2.04 -22.06 -3.64
C GLY A 371 -0.96 -22.27 -2.58
N ASP A 372 0.31 -22.06 -2.97
CA ASP A 372 1.49 -22.17 -2.09
C ASP A 372 1.87 -20.86 -1.40
N HIS A 373 1.21 -19.75 -1.75
CA HIS A 373 1.43 -18.46 -1.08
C HIS A 373 0.51 -18.37 0.12
N GLN A 374 1.07 -18.09 1.30
CA GLN A 374 0.28 -17.98 2.52
C GLN A 374 0.83 -16.88 3.41
N VAL A 375 -0.06 -16.07 3.95
CA VAL A 375 0.27 -14.93 4.83
C VAL A 375 -0.53 -15.05 6.12
N LEU A 376 0.18 -14.96 7.24
CA LEU A 376 -0.35 -14.71 8.57
C LEU A 376 -0.46 -13.20 8.76
N ILE A 377 -1.62 -12.73 9.20
CA ILE A 377 -1.88 -11.35 9.59
C ILE A 377 -2.26 -11.36 11.06
N TYR A 378 -1.55 -10.61 11.89
CA TYR A 378 -1.86 -10.46 13.30
C TYR A 378 -1.93 -8.98 13.67
N ARG A 379 -2.93 -8.65 14.47
CA ARG A 379 -3.17 -7.30 14.97
C ARG A 379 -3.57 -7.36 16.44
N SER A 380 -2.77 -6.73 17.28
CA SER A 380 -3.12 -6.36 18.64
C SER A 380 -3.97 -5.08 18.62
N LEU A 381 -5.10 -5.09 19.31
CA LEU A 381 -5.95 -3.91 19.48
C LEU A 381 -5.79 -3.26 20.85
N VAL A 382 -5.41 -4.07 21.84
CA VAL A 382 -5.10 -3.64 23.20
C VAL A 382 -3.68 -4.09 23.52
N LYS A 383 -2.85 -3.15 24.01
CA LYS A 383 -1.46 -3.40 24.41
C LYS A 383 -1.39 -4.62 25.32
N PRO A 384 -0.64 -5.67 24.94
CA PRO A 384 -0.56 -6.88 25.74
C PRO A 384 0.31 -6.65 26.99
N VAL A 385 -0.10 -7.24 28.12
CA VAL A 385 0.76 -7.33 29.33
C VAL A 385 1.80 -8.45 29.19
N GLU A 386 1.48 -9.47 28.38
CA GLU A 386 2.29 -10.67 28.13
C GLU A 386 2.25 -11.02 26.65
N SER A 387 3.30 -11.67 26.12
CA SER A 387 3.32 -12.11 24.71
C SER A 387 2.06 -12.87 24.32
N ARG A 388 1.59 -12.64 23.09
CA ARG A 388 0.46 -13.37 22.49
C ARG A 388 0.97 -14.40 21.51
N ALA A 389 0.20 -15.47 21.35
CA ALA A 389 0.51 -16.55 20.42
C ALA A 389 -0.61 -16.78 19.40
N VAL A 390 -0.22 -16.98 18.14
CA VAL A 390 -1.12 -17.26 17.02
C VAL A 390 -0.38 -18.09 15.96
N MET A 391 -0.92 -19.25 15.58
CA MET A 391 -0.32 -20.11 14.54
C MET A 391 1.20 -20.36 14.74
N GLY A 392 1.63 -20.64 15.99
CA GLY A 392 3.03 -20.88 16.32
C GLY A 392 3.92 -19.63 16.41
N LEU A 393 3.43 -18.45 16.03
CA LEU A 393 4.07 -17.17 16.34
C LEU A 393 3.90 -16.87 17.83
N HIS A 394 4.95 -16.33 18.47
CA HIS A 394 4.91 -15.71 19.78
C HIS A 394 5.45 -14.28 19.64
N THR A 395 4.65 -13.27 19.98
CA THR A 395 5.01 -11.87 19.68
C THR A 395 4.51 -10.90 20.77
N TRP A 396 5.23 -9.79 20.94
CA TRP A 396 4.86 -8.61 21.71
C TRP A 396 4.37 -7.45 20.82
N ASP A 397 4.45 -7.63 19.51
CA ASP A 397 4.22 -6.60 18.52
C ASP A 397 2.74 -6.22 18.45
N GLU A 398 2.49 -4.99 18.02
CA GLU A 398 1.14 -4.50 17.75
C GLU A 398 0.62 -5.07 16.42
N THR A 399 1.50 -5.23 15.44
CA THR A 399 1.15 -5.69 14.09
C THR A 399 2.21 -6.65 13.57
N VAL A 400 1.80 -7.79 13.01
CA VAL A 400 2.71 -8.72 12.32
C VAL A 400 2.08 -9.17 11.01
N TYR A 401 2.84 -9.08 9.93
CA TYR A 401 2.56 -9.80 8.69
C TYR A 401 3.72 -10.75 8.42
N SER A 402 3.43 -12.03 8.19
CA SER A 402 4.46 -13.05 7.99
C SER A 402 4.05 -14.04 6.92
N ARG A 403 4.99 -14.42 6.06
CA ARG A 403 4.79 -15.56 5.14
C ARG A 403 4.81 -16.85 5.95
N VAL A 404 3.82 -17.70 5.70
CA VAL A 404 3.78 -19.06 6.24
C VAL A 404 4.42 -20.01 5.23
N PRO A 405 5.42 -20.80 5.63
CA PRO A 405 6.07 -21.72 4.70
C PRO A 405 5.12 -22.87 4.33
N HIS A 406 5.18 -23.30 3.06
CA HIS A 406 4.42 -24.46 2.58
C HIS A 406 4.88 -25.79 3.24
N LYS A 407 6.16 -25.86 3.63
CA LYS A 407 6.72 -26.99 4.38
C LYS A 407 6.89 -26.59 5.84
N PRO A 408 6.90 -27.56 6.79
CA PRO A 408 7.21 -27.28 8.18
C PRO A 408 8.50 -26.46 8.30
N GLY A 409 8.43 -25.35 9.04
CA GLY A 409 9.52 -24.40 9.16
C GLY A 409 9.07 -23.14 9.87
N HIS A 410 10.01 -22.21 10.02
CA HIS A 410 9.76 -20.92 10.66
C HIS A 410 8.97 -19.99 9.74
N LEU A 411 8.12 -19.15 10.35
CA LEU A 411 7.50 -18.03 9.67
C LEU A 411 8.59 -17.09 9.16
N SER A 412 8.40 -16.53 7.97
CA SER A 412 9.30 -15.52 7.41
C SER A 412 8.64 -14.15 7.54
N PRO A 413 9.11 -13.27 8.43
CA PRO A 413 8.47 -11.98 8.68
C PRO A 413 8.49 -11.10 7.43
N LEU A 414 7.41 -10.35 7.24
CA LEU A 414 7.28 -9.30 6.23
C LEU A 414 7.36 -7.92 6.87
N VAL A 415 6.68 -7.75 8.00
CA VAL A 415 6.78 -6.58 8.86
C VAL A 415 6.36 -6.95 10.28
N GLU A 416 7.04 -6.39 11.26
CA GLU A 416 6.76 -6.48 12.69
C GLU A 416 6.78 -5.04 13.22
N VAL A 417 5.67 -4.60 13.83
CA VAL A 417 5.53 -3.24 14.38
C VAL A 417 5.38 -3.36 15.88
N GLU A 418 6.38 -2.90 16.62
CA GLU A 418 6.40 -2.95 18.08
C GLU A 418 5.25 -2.11 18.69
N SER A 419 4.77 -2.53 19.86
CA SER A 419 3.83 -1.72 20.63
C SER A 419 4.57 -0.53 21.25
N PRO A 420 4.06 0.72 21.16
CA PRO A 420 4.70 1.86 21.81
C PRO A 420 4.82 1.65 23.33
N GLU A 421 5.96 2.04 23.91
CA GLU A 421 6.31 1.87 25.33
C GLU A 421 5.32 2.47 26.33
#